data_AF-A0A0B3BFJ1-F1
#
_entry.id   AF-A0A0B3BFJ1-F1
#
_cell.length_a   1.000
_cell.length_b   1.000
_cell.length_c   1.000
_cell.angle_alpha   90.00
_cell.angle_beta   90.00
_cell.angle_gamma   90.00
#
_symmetry.space_group_name_H-M   'P 1'
#
loop_
_entity.id
_entity.type
_entity.pdbx_description
1 polymer ?
#
loop_
_entity_poly.entity_id
_entity_poly.type
_entity_poly.pdbx_seq_one_letter_code
_entity_poly.pdbx_strand_id
1 'polypeptide(L)'
;MEFNQRLRQLREEKGIERQDLAKYLNMSYSAIAKYESGVRFPDKETLQKIADFFEVSIDYLLGRTDIRRPFIPENYKEKYKITKRDMLQYEDFVKHVNAFFMDDKVADEDKEKLFKDISELFWKAKEMNKEKYGRKKKKEKTD
;
A
#
# COMPACT_ATOMS: atom_id res chain seq x y z
N MET A 1 12.78 -3.35 4.24
CA MET A 1 12.70 -2.98 5.67
C MET A 1 11.83 -4.00 6.35
N GLU A 2 12.25 -4.53 7.50
CA GLU A 2 11.50 -5.57 8.21
C GLU A 2 10.35 -4.98 9.05
N PHE A 3 9.36 -5.80 9.41
CA PHE A 3 8.17 -5.39 10.17
C PHE A 3 8.48 -4.57 11.43
N ASN A 4 9.43 -5.04 12.25
CA ASN A 4 9.76 -4.41 13.53
C ASN A 4 10.33 -2.99 13.35
N GLN A 5 11.16 -2.80 12.32
CA GLN A 5 11.68 -1.50 11.93
C GLN A 5 10.57 -0.59 11.39
N ARG A 6 9.68 -1.14 10.55
CA ARG A 6 8.55 -0.40 9.98
C ARG A 6 7.57 0.09 11.04
N LEU A 7 7.23 -0.77 12.00
CA LEU A 7 6.36 -0.40 13.12
C LEU A 7 6.95 0.75 13.94
N ARG A 8 8.26 0.66 14.26
CA ARG A 8 8.96 1.70 14.98
C ARG A 8 8.97 3.02 14.20
N GLN A 9 9.26 2.97 12.90
CA GLN A 9 9.24 4.13 12.01
C GLN A 9 7.88 4.81 12.04
N LEU A 10 6.79 4.06 11.80
CA LEU A 10 5.43 4.61 11.80
C LEU A 10 5.05 5.26 13.13
N ARG A 11 5.48 4.67 14.25
CA ARG A 11 5.27 5.24 15.58
C ARG A 11 6.01 6.58 15.75
N GLU A 12 7.27 6.63 15.35
CA GLU A 12 8.12 7.83 15.44
C GLU A 12 7.62 8.95 14.51
N GLU A 13 7.18 8.62 13.29
CA GLU A 13 6.56 9.57 12.36
C GLU A 13 5.28 10.20 12.92
N LYS A 14 4.49 9.43 13.67
CA LYS A 14 3.28 9.92 14.34
C LYS A 14 3.59 10.68 15.65
N GLY A 15 4.85 10.71 16.08
CA GLY A 15 5.29 11.46 17.27
C GLY A 15 4.80 10.88 18.61
N ILE A 16 4.47 9.59 18.67
CA ILE A 16 3.93 8.96 19.90
C ILE A 16 4.91 8.00 20.57
N GLU A 17 4.79 7.83 21.88
CA GLU A 17 5.59 6.84 22.60
C GLU A 17 5.00 5.43 22.50
N ARG A 18 5.80 4.40 22.82
CA ARG A 18 5.33 3.01 22.85
C ARG A 18 4.16 2.82 23.80
N GLN A 19 4.15 3.55 24.92
CA GLN A 19 3.08 3.47 25.91
C GLN A 19 1.76 4.03 25.36
N ASP A 20 1.82 5.06 24.52
CA ASP A 20 0.61 5.60 23.89
C ASP A 20 0.12 4.68 22.78
N LEU A 21 1.01 4.15 21.95
CA LEU A 21 0.65 3.14 20.95
C LEU A 21 -0.02 1.91 21.61
N ALA A 22 0.51 1.47 22.74
CA ALA A 22 -0.08 0.39 23.52
C ALA A 22 -1.50 0.73 23.99
N LYS A 23 -1.75 1.94 24.49
CA LYS A 23 -3.09 2.40 24.87
C LYS A 23 -4.05 2.44 23.67
N TYR A 24 -3.62 3.02 22.54
CA TYR A 24 -4.45 3.12 21.35
C TYR A 24 -4.86 1.75 20.79
N LEU A 25 -3.95 0.78 20.83
CA LEU A 25 -4.21 -0.57 20.33
C LEU A 25 -4.81 -1.51 21.40
N ASN A 26 -5.04 -1.01 22.62
CA ASN A 26 -5.46 -1.79 23.78
C ASN A 26 -4.56 -3.02 24.02
N MET A 27 -3.25 -2.78 24.05
CA MET A 27 -2.20 -3.78 24.27
C MET A 27 -1.30 -3.39 25.44
N SER A 28 -0.45 -4.31 25.89
CA SER A 28 0.56 -3.98 26.89
C SER A 28 1.77 -3.29 26.24
N TYR A 29 2.40 -2.38 27.00
CA TYR A 29 3.68 -1.77 26.59
C TYR A 29 4.73 -2.84 26.20
N SER A 30 4.80 -3.93 26.97
CA SER A 30 5.72 -5.04 26.71
C SER A 30 5.48 -5.70 25.35
N ALA A 31 4.21 -5.81 24.90
CA ALA A 31 3.89 -6.35 23.58
C ALA A 31 4.48 -5.46 22.47
N ILE A 32 4.22 -4.15 22.52
CA ILE A 32 4.75 -3.18 21.54
C ILE A 32 6.28 -3.19 21.54
N ALA A 33 6.91 -3.17 22.71
CA ALA A 33 8.37 -3.23 22.82
C ALA A 33 8.96 -4.50 22.20
N LYS A 34 8.32 -5.66 22.40
CA LYS A 34 8.73 -6.95 21.79
C LYS A 34 8.52 -6.98 20.28
N TYR A 35 7.48 -6.30 19.77
CA TYR A 35 7.26 -6.17 18.34
C TYR A 35 8.34 -5.31 17.68
N GLU A 36 8.64 -4.14 18.24
CA GLU A 36 9.67 -3.24 17.68
C GLU A 36 11.09 -3.79 17.81
N SER A 37 11.37 -4.63 18.81
CA SER A 37 12.67 -5.30 18.94
C SER A 37 12.77 -6.58 18.10
N GLY A 38 11.69 -7.03 17.46
CA GLY A 38 11.66 -8.28 16.69
C GLY A 38 11.64 -9.55 17.53
N VAL A 39 11.55 -9.44 18.87
CA VAL A 39 11.48 -10.59 19.79
C VAL A 39 10.18 -11.37 19.64
N ARG A 40 9.09 -10.67 19.28
CA ARG A 40 7.78 -11.28 19.04
C ARG A 40 7.21 -10.75 17.74
N PHE A 41 6.41 -11.58 17.08
CA PHE A 41 5.61 -11.16 15.93
C PHE A 41 4.12 -11.09 16.33
N PRO A 42 3.34 -10.08 15.88
CA PRO A 42 1.91 -10.00 16.15
C PRO A 42 1.12 -11.11 15.44
N ASP A 43 -0.04 -11.47 15.99
CA ASP A 43 -1.00 -12.30 15.26
C ASP A 43 -1.71 -11.50 14.16
N LYS A 44 -2.53 -12.18 13.36
CA LYS A 44 -3.23 -11.59 12.22
C LYS A 44 -4.15 -10.44 12.63
N GLU A 45 -4.87 -10.56 13.74
CA GLU A 45 -5.82 -9.55 14.21
C GLU A 45 -5.09 -8.31 14.72
N THR A 46 -4.00 -8.50 15.47
CA THR A 46 -3.13 -7.42 15.92
C THR A 46 -2.49 -6.70 14.74
N LEU A 47 -2.04 -7.46 13.73
CA LEU A 47 -1.45 -6.89 12.52
C LEU A 47 -2.45 -6.02 11.76
N GLN A 48 -3.73 -6.44 11.68
CA GLN A 48 -4.82 -5.64 11.12
C GLN A 48 -5.04 -4.35 11.93
N LYS A 49 -5.15 -4.44 13.26
CA LYS A 49 -5.32 -3.25 14.12
C LYS A 49 -4.18 -2.23 13.97
N ILE A 50 -2.94 -2.71 13.87
CA ILE A 50 -1.78 -1.85 13.63
C ILE A 50 -1.89 -1.18 12.26
N ALA A 51 -2.20 -1.96 11.22
CA ALA A 51 -2.35 -1.45 9.86
C ALA A 51 -3.45 -0.37 9.78
N ASP A 52 -4.60 -0.61 10.41
CA ASP A 52 -5.72 0.33 10.45
C ASP A 52 -5.37 1.60 11.24
N PHE A 53 -4.71 1.49 12.40
CA PHE A 53 -4.31 2.64 13.22
C PHE A 53 -3.34 3.60 12.51
N PHE A 54 -2.47 3.05 11.65
CA PHE A 54 -1.53 3.82 10.85
C PHE A 54 -2.03 4.10 9.42
N GLU A 55 -3.24 3.66 9.08
CA GLU A 55 -3.85 3.79 7.76
C GLU A 55 -2.98 3.26 6.61
N VAL A 56 -2.25 2.18 6.89
CA VAL A 56 -1.38 1.48 5.92
C VAL A 56 -1.93 0.11 5.58
N SER A 57 -1.44 -0.47 4.49
CA SER A 57 -1.70 -1.87 4.15
C SER A 57 -0.85 -2.80 5.02
N ILE A 58 -1.36 -4.03 5.23
CA ILE A 58 -0.58 -5.08 5.88
C ILE A 58 0.71 -5.37 5.10
N ASP A 59 0.64 -5.38 3.76
CA ASP A 59 1.83 -5.65 2.93
C ASP A 59 2.93 -4.58 3.13
N TYR A 60 2.55 -3.30 3.32
CA TYR A 60 3.50 -2.25 3.68
C TYR A 60 4.13 -2.48 5.06
N LEU A 61 3.28 -2.81 6.04
CA LEU A 61 3.69 -3.08 7.41
C LEU A 61 4.65 -4.28 7.49
N LEU A 62 4.44 -5.29 6.65
CA LEU A 62 5.30 -6.46 6.48
C LEU A 62 6.55 -6.21 5.63
N GLY A 63 6.72 -5.01 5.09
CA GLY A 63 7.88 -4.68 4.25
C GLY A 63 7.86 -5.27 2.84
N ARG A 64 6.70 -5.77 2.38
CA ARG A 64 6.53 -6.33 1.02
C ARG A 64 6.39 -5.26 -0.05
N THR A 65 6.03 -4.05 0.36
CA THR A 65 5.90 -2.87 -0.49
C THR A 65 6.32 -1.63 0.28
N ASP A 66 6.74 -0.59 -0.44
CA ASP A 66 6.99 0.75 0.12
C ASP A 66 5.80 1.69 -0.10
N ILE A 67 4.74 1.22 -0.77
CA ILE A 67 3.49 1.98 -0.92
C ILE A 67 2.63 1.74 0.32
N ARG A 68 2.44 2.78 1.15
CA ARG A 68 1.62 2.73 2.36
C ARG A 68 0.24 2.14 2.07
N ARG A 69 -0.47 2.73 1.13
CA ARG A 69 -1.80 2.29 0.71
C ARG A 69 -1.94 2.43 -0.81
N PRO A 70 -2.00 1.33 -1.57
CA PRO A 70 -2.20 1.43 -3.01
C PRO A 70 -3.59 1.97 -3.31
N PHE A 71 -3.67 2.99 -4.16
CA PHE A 71 -4.93 3.52 -4.63
C PHE A 71 -5.45 2.68 -5.79
N ILE A 72 -6.60 2.05 -5.58
CA ILE A 72 -7.28 1.23 -6.59
C ILE A 72 -8.71 1.76 -6.71
N PRO A 73 -9.09 2.33 -7.86
CA PRO A 73 -10.46 2.78 -8.11
C PRO A 73 -11.48 1.66 -7.89
N GLU A 74 -12.58 1.95 -7.18
CA GLU A 74 -13.56 0.92 -6.78
C GLU A 74 -14.22 0.27 -8.01
N ASN A 75 -14.52 1.06 -9.04
CA ASN A 75 -15.02 0.56 -10.33
C ASN A 75 -14.09 -0.50 -10.96
N TYR A 76 -12.77 -0.35 -10.81
CA TYR A 76 -11.81 -1.32 -11.33
C TYR A 76 -11.80 -2.60 -10.50
N LYS A 77 -11.88 -2.47 -9.17
CA LYS A 77 -11.91 -3.59 -8.23
C LYS A 77 -13.19 -4.43 -8.37
N GLU A 78 -14.32 -3.80 -8.66
CA GLU A 78 -15.59 -4.46 -8.96
C GLU A 78 -15.55 -5.21 -10.30
N LYS A 79 -14.94 -4.60 -11.33
CA LYS A 79 -14.90 -5.17 -12.69
C LYS A 79 -13.81 -6.25 -12.85
N TYR A 80 -12.72 -6.17 -12.10
CA TYR A 80 -11.53 -7.02 -12.29
C TYR A 80 -10.91 -7.49 -10.98
N LYS A 81 -10.53 -8.78 -10.95
CA LYS A 81 -9.65 -9.31 -9.90
C LYS A 81 -8.25 -8.72 -10.04
N ILE A 82 -7.76 -8.07 -8.99
CA ILE A 82 -6.40 -7.53 -8.91
C ILE A 82 -5.40 -8.68 -8.74
N THR A 83 -4.37 -8.72 -9.59
CA THR A 83 -3.32 -9.74 -9.52
C THR A 83 -2.03 -9.17 -8.94
N LYS A 84 -1.13 -10.04 -8.47
CA LYS A 84 0.22 -9.63 -8.03
C LYS A 84 0.97 -8.86 -9.12
N ARG A 85 0.79 -9.24 -10.40
CA ARG A 85 1.42 -8.54 -11.53
C ARG A 85 0.88 -7.12 -11.70
N ASP A 86 -0.41 -6.90 -11.48
CA ASP A 86 -0.99 -5.54 -11.54
C ASP A 86 -0.39 -4.65 -10.44
N MET A 87 -0.22 -5.19 -9.24
CA MET A 87 0.39 -4.48 -8.11
C MET A 87 1.86 -4.13 -8.37
N LEU A 88 2.64 -5.06 -8.93
CA LEU A 88 4.04 -4.79 -9.30
C LEU A 88 4.14 -3.67 -10.35
N GLN A 89 3.25 -3.68 -11.35
CA GLN A 89 3.22 -2.61 -12.36
C GLN A 89 2.81 -1.25 -11.79
N TYR A 90 1.87 -1.25 -10.84
CA TYR A 90 1.49 -0.05 -10.10
C TYR A 90 2.64 0.47 -9.24
N GLU A 91 3.37 -0.43 -8.56
CA GLU A 91 4.56 -0.05 -7.79
C GLU A 91 5.65 0.58 -8.64
N ASP A 92 5.99 -0.06 -9.77
CA ASP A 92 6.97 0.50 -10.70
C ASP A 92 6.49 1.86 -11.20
N PHE A 93 5.22 1.98 -11.58
CA PHE A 93 4.65 3.25 -12.01
C PHE A 93 4.79 4.34 -10.93
N VAL A 94 4.38 4.06 -9.69
CA VAL A 94 4.47 5.02 -8.58
C VAL A 94 5.93 5.40 -8.30
N LYS A 95 6.89 4.47 -8.42
CA LYS A 95 8.32 4.80 -8.28
C LYS A 95 8.79 5.75 -9.37
N HIS A 96 8.41 5.53 -10.63
CA HIS A 96 8.79 6.42 -11.74
C HIS A 96 8.13 7.80 -11.59
N VAL A 97 6.87 7.84 -11.19
CA VAL A 97 6.14 9.08 -10.91
C VAL A 97 6.83 9.85 -9.77
N ASN A 98 7.13 9.20 -8.64
CA ASN A 98 7.89 9.83 -7.56
C ASN A 98 9.25 10.35 -8.03
N ALA A 99 10.03 9.54 -8.75
CA ALA A 99 11.33 9.95 -9.26
C ALA A 99 11.23 11.14 -10.22
N PHE A 100 10.16 11.23 -11.02
CA PHE A 100 9.89 12.34 -11.92
C PHE A 100 9.57 13.64 -11.15
N PHE A 101 8.86 13.56 -10.03
CA PHE A 101 8.43 14.72 -9.24
C PHE A 101 9.36 15.06 -8.05
N MET A 102 10.37 14.25 -7.76
CA MET A 102 11.26 14.40 -6.58
C MET A 102 12.18 15.63 -6.61
N ASP A 103 12.33 16.31 -7.76
CA ASP A 103 13.07 17.58 -7.86
C ASP A 103 12.20 18.84 -7.73
N ASP A 104 10.86 18.70 -7.81
CA ASP A 104 9.96 19.84 -7.75
C ASP A 104 9.43 20.05 -6.32
N LYS A 105 9.51 21.31 -5.84
CA LYS A 105 8.89 21.76 -4.59
C LYS A 105 7.36 21.81 -4.73
N VAL A 106 6.73 20.65 -4.91
CA VAL A 106 5.28 20.53 -4.90
C VAL A 106 4.84 20.35 -3.45
N ALA A 107 3.84 21.12 -3.00
CA ALA A 107 3.24 20.94 -1.69
C ALA A 107 2.66 19.52 -1.56
N ASP A 108 2.69 18.93 -0.37
CA ASP A 108 2.31 17.53 -0.18
C ASP A 108 0.83 17.27 -0.56
N GLU A 109 -0.04 18.26 -0.39
CA GLU A 109 -1.45 18.22 -0.84
C GLU A 109 -1.59 18.15 -2.37
N ASP A 110 -0.81 18.96 -3.09
CA ASP A 110 -0.82 18.99 -4.56
C ASP A 110 -0.20 17.73 -5.16
N LYS A 111 0.83 17.18 -4.49
CA LYS A 111 1.39 15.87 -4.83
C LYS A 111 0.31 14.80 -4.74
N GLU A 112 -0.43 14.75 -3.64
CA GLU A 112 -1.44 13.71 -3.42
C GLU A 112 -2.54 13.75 -4.48
N LYS A 113 -3.03 14.95 -4.82
CA LYS A 113 -4.00 15.14 -5.91
C LYS A 113 -3.44 14.66 -7.26
N LEU A 114 -2.22 15.06 -7.59
CA LEU A 114 -1.56 14.66 -8.82
C LEU A 114 -1.32 13.14 -8.88
N PHE A 115 -0.90 12.52 -7.77
CA PHE A 115 -0.75 11.08 -7.63
C PHE A 115 -2.06 10.35 -7.88
N LYS A 116 -3.18 10.88 -7.37
CA LYS A 116 -4.51 10.32 -7.59
C LYS A 116 -4.89 10.39 -9.06
N ASP A 117 -4.79 11.56 -9.69
CA ASP A 117 -5.15 11.77 -11.10
C ASP A 117 -4.31 10.87 -12.03
N ILE A 118 -3.00 10.82 -11.80
CA ILE A 118 -2.07 9.98 -12.55
C ILE A 118 -2.35 8.48 -12.33
N SER A 119 -2.69 8.07 -11.12
CA SER A 119 -3.10 6.70 -10.81
C SER A 119 -4.41 6.32 -11.51
N GLU A 120 -5.40 7.21 -11.55
CA GLU A 120 -6.65 6.99 -12.29
C GLU A 120 -6.38 6.79 -13.79
N LEU A 121 -5.50 7.60 -14.39
CA LEU A 121 -5.08 7.45 -15.78
C LEU A 121 -4.43 6.09 -16.05
N PHE A 122 -3.58 5.60 -15.13
CA PHE A 122 -2.96 4.27 -15.24
C PHE A 122 -4.01 3.15 -15.29
N TRP A 123 -4.98 3.17 -14.38
CA TRP A 123 -6.05 2.16 -14.34
C TRP A 123 -6.94 2.23 -15.58
N LYS A 124 -7.24 3.43 -16.07
CA LYS A 124 -7.96 3.63 -17.35
C LYS A 124 -7.19 3.06 -18.54
N ALA A 125 -5.87 3.28 -18.62
CA ALA A 125 -5.04 2.69 -19.66
C ALA A 125 -5.03 1.15 -19.60
N LYS A 126 -4.98 0.58 -18.40
CA LYS A 126 -5.07 -0.88 -18.18
C LYS A 126 -6.43 -1.44 -18.61
N GLU A 127 -7.51 -0.73 -18.32
CA GLU A 127 -8.86 -1.06 -18.77
C GLU A 127 -8.95 -1.06 -20.30
N MET A 128 -8.52 0.02 -20.97
CA MET A 128 -8.50 0.12 -22.43
C MET A 128 -7.70 -1.00 -23.09
N ASN A 129 -6.57 -1.39 -22.49
CA ASN A 129 -5.75 -2.50 -22.99
C ASN A 129 -6.50 -3.85 -22.85
N LYS A 130 -7.14 -4.10 -21.69
CA LYS A 130 -7.96 -5.30 -21.48
C LYS A 130 -9.16 -5.35 -22.45
N GLU A 131 -9.80 -4.23 -22.74
CA GLU A 131 -10.93 -4.20 -23.69
C GLU A 131 -10.49 -4.45 -25.13
N LYS A 132 -9.37 -3.84 -25.55
CA LYS A 132 -8.85 -3.95 -26.92
C LYS A 132 -8.15 -5.29 -27.21
N TYR A 133 -7.43 -5.85 -26.23
CA TYR A 133 -6.58 -7.03 -26.42
C TYR A 133 -6.97 -8.24 -25.56
N GLY A 134 -7.75 -8.07 -24.49
CA GLY A 134 -8.15 -9.16 -23.59
C GLY A 134 -9.20 -10.12 -24.15
N ARG A 135 -9.90 -9.76 -25.24
CA ARG A 135 -10.88 -10.64 -25.91
C ARG A 135 -10.27 -11.73 -26.81
N LYS A 136 -8.96 -11.74 -27.07
CA LYS A 136 -8.35 -12.71 -28.00
C LYS A 136 -8.27 -14.18 -27.51
N LYS A 137 -8.62 -14.50 -26.26
CA LYS A 137 -8.57 -15.90 -25.76
C LYS A 137 -9.86 -16.73 -25.86
N LYS A 138 -10.94 -16.24 -26.50
CA LYS A 138 -12.21 -16.99 -26.63
C LYS A 138 -12.65 -17.36 -28.05
N LYS A 139 -11.85 -17.12 -29.10
CA LYS A 139 -12.23 -17.43 -30.50
C LYS A 139 -11.35 -18.43 -31.26
N GLU A 140 -10.30 -19.01 -30.66
CA GLU A 140 -9.44 -20.02 -31.33
C GLU A 140 -9.68 -21.45 -30.82
N LYS A 141 -10.89 -21.78 -30.36
CA LYS A 141 -11.29 -23.16 -30.01
C LYS A 141 -12.59 -23.62 -30.66
N THR A 142 -12.98 -22.99 -31.75
CA THR A 142 -14.11 -23.45 -32.57
C THR A 142 -13.84 -23.03 -34.00
N ASP A 143 -12.96 -23.78 -34.65
CA ASP A 143 -13.01 -24.16 -36.06
C ASP A 143 -12.13 -25.41 -36.22
#